data_AF-A0A8B8N330-F1
#
_entry.id   AF-A0A8B8N330-F1
#
_cell.length_a   1.000
_cell.length_b   1.000
_cell.length_c   1.000
_cell.angle_alpha   90.00
_cell.angle_beta   90.00
_cell.angle_gamma   90.00
#
_symmetry.space_group_name_H-M   'P 1'
#
loop_
_entity.id
_entity.type
_entity.pdbx_description
1 polymer ?
#
loop_
_entity_poly.entity_id
_entity_poly.type
_entity_poly.pdbx_seq_one_letter_code
_entity_poly.pdbx_strand_id
1 'polypeptide(L)'
;MSTKTLILIEFVHHYEEQLKHMREIESQDDYSSCGKPKLQVLDNGILTHAASLYTRTIFKRFNEEFLQSLSEHISSATFDGLDYVYTLKRGGIHREHVVRFNAADFSVSCECKLFESKWWLYRHALHVLNMNISVKDIPSAYILKRWTKGAKQGIVNDECNEMSPGESKFNRFSMLMQESFEVMSLEAEDVNTMKIARKNLGKMKAEISSYKSFVVVNANASDDDDDNEASSCDISILDPLWSRGKGTTYGRLKSSSEKKKRIHKN
;
A
#
# COMPACT_ATOMS: atom_id res chain seq x y z
N MET A 1 -8.91 24.47 14.60
CA MET A 1 -7.89 24.54 13.53
C MET A 1 -8.61 24.94 12.27
N SER A 2 -8.46 26.20 11.85
CA SER A 2 -9.16 26.77 10.68
C SER A 2 -8.61 26.12 9.41
N THR A 3 -9.43 25.37 8.67
CA THR A 3 -9.07 24.87 7.34
C THR A 3 -9.03 26.05 6.39
N LYS A 4 -7.81 26.50 6.03
CA LYS A 4 -7.61 27.48 4.96
C LYS A 4 -8.34 26.98 3.72
N THR A 5 -9.25 27.80 3.19
CA THR A 5 -9.93 27.53 1.93
C THR A 5 -8.90 27.74 0.83
N LEU A 6 -8.43 26.66 0.20
CA LEU A 6 -7.52 26.72 -0.94
C LEU A 6 -8.33 27.08 -2.19
N ILE A 7 -7.85 28.03 -2.99
CA ILE A 7 -8.35 28.25 -4.36
C ILE A 7 -8.06 27.01 -5.22
N LEU A 8 -8.82 26.77 -6.30
CA LEU A 8 -8.73 25.52 -7.07
C LEU A 8 -7.30 25.22 -7.54
N ILE A 9 -6.56 26.24 -7.97
CA ILE A 9 -5.17 26.12 -8.44
C ILE A 9 -4.24 25.68 -7.30
N GLU A 10 -4.36 26.28 -6.12
CA GLU A 10 -3.59 25.87 -4.93
C GLU A 10 -3.97 24.46 -4.48
N PHE A 11 -5.24 24.08 -4.59
CA PHE A 11 -5.68 22.71 -4.30
C PHE A 11 -5.05 21.70 -5.27
N VAL A 12 -5.06 21.98 -6.58
CA VAL A 12 -4.46 21.09 -7.59
C VAL A 12 -2.97 20.94 -7.33
N HIS A 13 -2.25 22.05 -7.13
CA HIS A 13 -0.82 22.01 -6.84
C HIS A 13 -0.52 21.23 -5.54
N HIS A 14 -1.29 21.48 -4.47
CA HIS A 14 -1.14 20.74 -3.22
C HIS A 14 -1.44 19.25 -3.41
N TYR A 15 -2.46 18.90 -4.19
CA TYR A 15 -2.82 17.52 -4.47
C TYR A 15 -1.71 16.80 -5.25
N GLU A 16 -1.15 17.43 -6.29
CA GLU A 16 -0.03 16.88 -7.05
C GLU A 16 1.22 16.67 -6.19
N GLU A 17 1.52 17.61 -5.30
CA GLU A 17 2.62 17.50 -4.35
C GLU A 17 2.40 16.34 -3.37
N GLN A 18 1.18 16.19 -2.84
CA GLN A 18 0.82 15.05 -1.99
C GLN A 18 0.91 13.72 -2.75
N LEU A 19 0.48 13.68 -4.02
CA LEU A 19 0.62 12.49 -4.86
C LEU A 19 2.08 12.12 -5.10
N LYS A 20 2.95 13.11 -5.35
CA LYS A 20 4.39 12.89 -5.50
C LYS A 20 4.99 12.33 -4.22
N HIS A 21 4.66 12.92 -3.07
CA HIS A 21 5.10 12.46 -1.76
C HIS A 21 4.61 11.02 -1.46
N MET A 22 3.34 10.71 -1.77
CA MET A 22 2.80 9.35 -1.63
C MET A 22 3.52 8.34 -2.52
N ARG A 23 3.82 8.68 -3.78
CA ARG A 23 4.58 7.81 -4.69
C ARG A 23 6.02 7.58 -4.21
N GLU A 24 6.65 8.59 -3.62
CA GLU A 24 8.00 8.46 -3.07
C GLU A 24 8.02 7.57 -1.82
N ILE A 25 7.04 7.71 -0.92
CA ILE A 25 6.85 6.79 0.21
C ILE A 25 6.63 5.36 -0.30
N GLU A 26 5.76 5.17 -1.29
CA GLU A 26 5.49 3.85 -1.87
C GLU A 26 6.76 3.23 -2.47
N SER A 27 7.53 4.00 -3.25
CA SER A 27 8.81 3.55 -3.82
C SER A 27 9.82 3.17 -2.72
N GLN A 28 9.90 3.96 -1.65
CA GLN A 28 10.75 3.68 -0.49
C GLN A 28 10.31 2.42 0.26
N ASP A 29 9.01 2.18 0.39
CA ASP A 29 8.42 0.98 0.99
C ASP A 29 8.69 -0.26 0.12
N ASP A 30 8.56 -0.15 -1.21
CA ASP A 30 8.89 -1.20 -2.18
C ASP A 30 10.36 -1.61 -2.05
N TYR A 31 11.28 -0.64 -2.01
CA TYR A 31 12.71 -0.88 -1.78
C TYR A 31 12.98 -1.51 -0.40
N SER A 32 12.38 -0.97 0.66
CA SER A 32 12.58 -1.51 2.02
C SER A 32 12.00 -2.92 2.20
N SER A 33 11.13 -3.34 1.27
CA SER A 33 10.56 -4.68 1.20
C SER A 33 11.49 -5.70 0.53
N CYS A 34 12.65 -5.28 0.00
CA CYS A 34 13.70 -6.19 -0.46
C CYS A 34 14.20 -7.05 0.70
N GLY A 35 14.23 -8.36 0.50
CA GLY A 35 14.64 -9.36 1.50
C GLY A 35 13.48 -10.12 2.14
N LYS A 36 13.82 -11.13 2.93
CA LYS A 36 12.84 -11.97 3.64
C LYS A 36 12.52 -11.34 5.00
N PRO A 37 11.24 -11.06 5.33
CA PRO A 37 10.89 -10.56 6.65
C PRO A 37 11.19 -11.64 7.69
N LYS A 38 11.61 -11.22 8.89
CA LYS A 38 11.77 -12.15 10.01
C LYS A 38 10.38 -12.64 10.43
N LEU A 39 10.17 -13.96 10.39
CA LEU A 39 8.96 -14.60 10.87
C LEU A 39 8.99 -14.66 12.41
N GLN A 40 7.90 -14.26 13.05
CA GLN A 40 7.80 -14.35 14.53
C GLN A 40 7.42 -15.75 15.00
N VAL A 41 6.73 -16.52 14.16
CA VAL A 41 6.46 -17.94 14.37
C VAL A 41 7.20 -18.71 13.28
N LEU A 42 8.16 -19.52 13.70
CA LEU A 42 8.95 -20.38 12.80
C LEU A 42 8.07 -21.56 12.31
N ASP A 43 8.37 -22.05 11.11
CA ASP A 43 7.75 -23.24 10.49
C ASP A 43 6.23 -23.18 10.26
N ASN A 44 5.65 -21.98 10.19
CA ASN A 44 4.26 -21.81 9.80
C ASN A 44 4.14 -21.57 8.28
N GLY A 45 3.45 -22.48 7.58
CA GLY A 45 3.25 -22.39 6.13
C GLY A 45 2.54 -21.10 5.71
N ILE A 46 1.43 -20.76 6.37
CA ILE A 46 0.60 -19.60 6.02
C ILE A 46 1.40 -18.30 6.15
N LEU A 47 2.15 -18.13 7.25
CA LEU A 47 3.03 -16.99 7.45
C LEU A 47 4.18 -16.95 6.45
N THR A 48 4.77 -18.11 6.12
CA THR A 48 5.84 -18.20 5.12
C THR A 48 5.34 -17.80 3.74
N HIS A 49 4.15 -18.28 3.36
CA HIS A 49 3.49 -17.90 2.12
C HIS A 49 3.18 -16.40 2.10
N ALA A 50 2.58 -15.86 3.17
CA ALA A 50 2.29 -14.43 3.31
C ALA A 50 3.54 -13.55 3.17
N ALA A 51 4.65 -13.94 3.81
CA ALA A 51 5.93 -13.24 3.77
C ALA A 51 6.54 -13.21 2.36
N SER A 52 6.31 -14.26 1.58
CA SER A 52 6.76 -14.33 0.19
C SER A 52 5.95 -13.41 -0.72
N LEU A 53 4.62 -13.37 -0.54
CA LEU A 53 3.66 -12.68 -1.41
C LEU A 53 3.52 -11.19 -1.15
N TYR A 54 3.43 -10.77 0.12
CA TYR A 54 3.01 -9.42 0.50
C TYR A 54 4.17 -8.45 0.67
N THR A 55 3.93 -7.17 0.38
CA THR A 55 4.89 -6.10 0.71
C THR A 55 5.13 -6.06 2.22
N ARG A 56 6.24 -5.46 2.67
CA ARG A 56 6.63 -5.48 4.08
C ARG A 56 5.58 -4.87 5.01
N THR A 57 5.00 -3.74 4.59
CA THR A 57 3.95 -3.04 5.35
C THR A 57 2.68 -3.89 5.49
N ILE A 58 2.31 -4.58 4.41
CA ILE A 58 1.16 -5.49 4.35
C ILE A 58 1.42 -6.74 5.19
N PHE A 59 2.58 -7.38 5.02
CA PHE A 59 2.97 -8.53 5.82
C PHE A 59 3.00 -8.21 7.32
N LYS A 60 3.44 -7.02 7.73
CA LYS A 60 3.43 -6.61 9.14
C LYS A 60 2.01 -6.64 9.73
N ARG A 61 1.04 -6.06 9.03
CA ARG A 61 -0.38 -6.11 9.43
C ARG A 61 -0.92 -7.54 9.45
N PHE A 62 -0.49 -8.35 8.49
CA PHE A 62 -0.91 -9.76 8.40
C PHE A 62 -0.41 -10.53 9.61
N ASN A 63 0.87 -10.35 9.93
CA ASN A 63 1.50 -10.98 11.07
C ASN A 63 0.87 -10.53 12.40
N GLU A 64 0.47 -9.26 12.54
CA GLU A 64 -0.27 -8.78 13.72
C GLU A 64 -1.64 -9.47 13.88
N GLU A 65 -2.42 -9.58 12.80
CA GLU A 65 -3.71 -10.32 12.84
C GLU A 65 -3.50 -11.82 13.05
N PHE A 66 -2.44 -12.40 12.47
CA PHE A 66 -2.08 -13.80 12.66
C PHE A 66 -1.72 -14.08 14.12
N LEU A 67 -0.89 -13.27 14.76
CA LEU A 67 -0.55 -13.43 16.18
C LEU A 67 -1.78 -13.29 17.07
N GLN A 68 -2.68 -12.36 16.75
CA GLN A 68 -3.96 -12.22 17.45
C GLN A 68 -4.86 -13.44 17.27
N SER A 69 -4.76 -14.14 16.14
CA SER A 69 -5.51 -15.38 15.88
C SER A 69 -5.10 -16.52 16.81
N LEU A 70 -3.84 -16.53 17.30
CA LEU A 70 -3.35 -17.56 18.21
C LEU A 70 -4.00 -17.49 19.60
N SER A 71 -4.62 -16.35 19.94
CA SER A 71 -5.37 -16.16 21.19
C SER A 71 -6.85 -16.50 21.09
N GLU A 72 -7.34 -16.93 19.92
CA GLU A 72 -8.70 -17.44 19.76
C GLU A 72 -8.79 -18.90 20.19
N HIS A 73 -9.95 -19.32 20.67
CA HIS A 73 -10.22 -20.69 21.07
C HIS A 73 -11.51 -21.20 20.44
N ILE A 74 -11.50 -22.45 19.97
CA ILE A 74 -12.70 -23.12 19.47
C ILE A 74 -13.54 -23.57 20.67
N SER A 75 -14.75 -23.03 20.77
CA SER A 75 -15.72 -23.39 21.80
C SER A 75 -16.67 -24.51 21.35
N SER A 76 -16.98 -24.57 20.06
CA SER A 76 -17.72 -25.67 19.44
C SER A 76 -17.35 -25.80 17.96
N ALA A 77 -17.51 -27.00 17.42
CA ALA A 77 -17.34 -27.32 16.01
C ALA A 77 -18.46 -28.27 15.59
N THR A 78 -19.13 -27.94 14.48
CA THR A 78 -20.22 -28.75 13.91
C THR A 78 -20.04 -28.84 12.41
N PHE A 79 -20.69 -29.83 11.78
CA PHE A 79 -20.70 -29.99 10.33
C PHE A 79 -22.14 -29.92 9.86
N ASP A 80 -22.46 -29.01 8.94
CA ASP A 80 -23.84 -28.78 8.47
C ASP A 80 -24.18 -29.52 7.16
N GLY A 81 -23.27 -30.40 6.71
CA GLY A 81 -23.39 -31.16 5.46
C GLY A 81 -22.59 -30.57 4.31
N LEU A 82 -22.31 -29.26 4.35
CA LEU A 82 -21.53 -28.56 3.32
C LEU A 82 -20.24 -27.98 3.92
N ASP A 83 -20.36 -27.28 5.05
CA ASP A 83 -19.27 -26.56 5.70
C ASP A 83 -19.06 -27.05 7.14
N TYR A 84 -17.82 -26.93 7.61
CA TYR A 84 -17.50 -26.97 9.02
C TYR A 84 -17.81 -25.62 9.65
N VAL A 85 -18.66 -25.61 10.67
CA VAL A 85 -19.05 -24.41 11.41
C VAL A 85 -18.36 -24.42 12.77
N TYR A 86 -17.46 -23.45 12.97
CA TYR A 86 -16.70 -23.24 14.20
C TYR A 86 -17.24 -22.02 14.95
N THR A 87 -17.37 -22.14 16.27
CA THR A 87 -17.66 -21.00 17.15
C THR A 87 -16.42 -20.66 17.96
N LEU A 88 -15.86 -19.49 17.71
CA LEU A 88 -14.65 -18.99 18.36
C LEU A 88 -15.00 -18.12 19.58
N LYS A 89 -14.18 -18.24 20.63
CA LYS A 89 -14.18 -17.40 21.83
C LYS A 89 -12.78 -16.91 22.11
N ARG A 90 -12.69 -15.67 22.59
CA ARG A 90 -11.46 -15.11 23.14
C ARG A 90 -11.52 -15.08 24.66
N GLY A 91 -10.43 -15.49 25.31
CA GLY A 91 -10.32 -15.42 26.77
C GLY A 91 -10.64 -14.02 27.31
N GLY A 92 -11.54 -13.94 28.29
CA GLY A 92 -11.98 -12.69 28.91
C GLY A 92 -13.02 -11.88 28.15
N ILE A 93 -13.51 -12.35 26.99
CA ILE A 93 -14.56 -11.69 26.21
C ILE A 93 -15.75 -12.63 26.04
N HIS A 94 -16.96 -12.17 26.37
CA HIS A 94 -18.20 -12.95 26.22
C HIS A 94 -18.71 -13.05 24.78
N ARG A 95 -18.02 -12.45 23.81
CA ARG A 95 -18.45 -12.41 22.42
C ARG A 95 -17.97 -13.64 21.70
N GLU A 96 -18.90 -14.32 21.07
CA GLU A 96 -18.65 -15.46 20.18
C GLU A 96 -18.61 -14.99 18.73
N HIS A 97 -17.81 -15.68 17.92
CA HIS A 97 -17.74 -15.44 16.48
C HIS A 97 -17.91 -16.75 15.73
N VAL A 98 -18.89 -16.79 14.82
CA VAL A 98 -19.11 -17.94 13.96
C VAL A 98 -18.26 -17.84 12.70
N VAL A 99 -17.54 -18.92 12.40
CA VAL A 99 -16.70 -19.07 11.21
C VAL A 99 -17.10 -20.35 10.48
N ARG A 100 -17.44 -20.24 9.21
CA ARG A 100 -17.71 -21.38 8.33
C ARG A 100 -16.48 -21.65 7.48
N PHE A 101 -16.14 -22.92 7.32
CA PHE A 101 -15.00 -23.36 6.54
C PHE A 101 -15.40 -24.52 5.63
N ASN A 102 -15.13 -24.35 4.35
CA ASN A 102 -15.34 -25.38 3.36
C ASN A 102 -14.02 -26.12 3.12
N ALA A 103 -14.01 -27.43 3.35
CA ALA A 103 -12.79 -28.22 3.21
C ALA A 103 -12.44 -28.57 1.76
N ALA A 104 -13.37 -28.39 0.80
CA ALA A 104 -13.13 -28.74 -0.60
C ALA A 104 -12.34 -27.65 -1.34
N ASP A 105 -12.62 -26.38 -1.05
CA ASP A 105 -11.96 -25.23 -1.70
C ASP A 105 -11.16 -24.35 -0.74
N PHE A 106 -11.09 -24.72 0.55
CA PHE A 106 -10.47 -23.96 1.63
C PHE A 106 -11.08 -22.56 1.83
N SER A 107 -12.32 -22.33 1.38
CA SER A 107 -13.02 -21.09 1.64
C SER A 107 -13.41 -20.98 3.12
N VAL A 108 -13.31 -19.77 3.63
CA VAL A 108 -13.63 -19.39 5.00
C VAL A 108 -14.48 -18.13 4.99
N SER A 109 -15.60 -18.16 5.72
CA SER A 109 -16.45 -16.99 5.94
C SER A 109 -16.65 -16.77 7.43
N CYS A 110 -16.60 -15.52 7.85
CA CYS A 110 -16.74 -15.16 9.26
C CYS A 110 -17.87 -14.13 9.41
N GLU A 111 -18.66 -14.25 10.47
CA GLU A 111 -19.75 -13.33 10.78
C GLU A 111 -19.30 -11.85 10.88
N CYS A 112 -18.02 -11.61 11.17
CA CYS A 112 -17.46 -10.26 11.19
C CYS A 112 -17.49 -9.55 9.84
N LYS A 113 -17.62 -10.29 8.73
CA LYS A 113 -17.60 -9.78 7.35
C LYS A 113 -16.43 -8.85 7.03
N LEU A 114 -15.29 -9.07 7.69
CA LEU A 114 -14.13 -8.20 7.61
C LEU A 114 -13.34 -8.42 6.32
N PHE A 115 -13.38 -9.62 5.75
CA PHE A 115 -12.80 -9.82 4.42
C PHE A 115 -13.64 -9.13 3.34
N GLU A 116 -14.96 -9.11 3.47
CA GLU A 116 -15.87 -8.53 2.50
C GLU A 116 -15.85 -7.00 2.55
N SER A 117 -15.59 -6.42 3.72
CA SER A 117 -15.52 -4.96 3.92
C SER A 117 -14.10 -4.40 3.76
N LYS A 118 -13.09 -5.07 4.31
CA LYS A 118 -11.68 -4.62 4.32
C LYS A 118 -10.78 -5.43 3.41
N TRP A 119 -11.30 -6.47 2.76
CA TRP A 119 -10.57 -7.26 1.77
C TRP A 119 -9.27 -7.80 2.36
N TRP A 120 -9.38 -8.30 3.59
CA TRP A 120 -8.28 -8.75 4.43
C TRP A 120 -8.67 -9.94 5.31
N LEU A 121 -7.82 -10.97 5.37
CA LEU A 121 -8.04 -12.10 6.26
C LEU A 121 -7.84 -11.68 7.72
N TYR A 122 -8.92 -11.73 8.49
CA TYR A 122 -8.92 -11.32 9.89
C TYR A 122 -8.60 -12.50 10.82
N ARG A 123 -8.23 -12.18 12.08
CA ARG A 123 -7.85 -13.17 13.10
C ARG A 123 -8.74 -14.42 13.17
N HIS A 124 -10.05 -14.31 13.04
CA HIS A 124 -10.97 -15.47 13.14
C HIS A 124 -10.82 -16.45 11.98
N ALA A 125 -10.77 -15.91 10.75
CA ALA A 125 -10.55 -16.71 9.55
C ALA A 125 -9.13 -17.31 9.55
N LEU A 126 -8.14 -16.52 9.96
CA LEU A 126 -6.76 -16.98 10.11
C LEU A 126 -6.62 -18.11 11.13
N HIS A 127 -7.34 -18.03 12.26
CA HIS A 127 -7.33 -19.08 13.27
C HIS A 127 -7.83 -20.41 12.68
N VAL A 128 -8.98 -20.39 12.00
CA VAL A 128 -9.55 -21.60 11.40
C VAL A 128 -8.66 -22.14 10.29
N LEU A 129 -8.12 -21.29 9.41
CA LEU A 129 -7.18 -21.73 8.38
C LEU A 129 -5.91 -22.34 9.00
N ASN A 130 -5.34 -21.71 10.02
CA ASN A 130 -4.12 -22.15 10.67
C ASN A 130 -4.25 -23.46 11.45
N MET A 131 -5.43 -23.72 12.03
CA MET A 131 -5.70 -24.97 12.75
C MET A 131 -5.90 -26.17 11.80
N ASN A 132 -6.27 -25.92 10.53
CA ASN A 132 -6.46 -26.96 9.54
C ASN A 132 -5.12 -27.36 8.91
N ILE A 133 -4.63 -28.56 9.24
CA ILE A 133 -3.29 -29.05 8.82
C ILE A 133 -3.10 -29.12 7.30
N SER A 134 -4.18 -29.25 6.53
CA SER A 134 -4.16 -29.27 5.06
C SER A 134 -3.88 -27.90 4.45
N VAL A 135 -4.10 -26.81 5.20
CA VAL A 135 -3.87 -25.44 4.74
C VAL A 135 -2.45 -25.03 5.08
N LYS A 136 -1.55 -25.20 4.10
CA LYS A 136 -0.17 -24.71 4.21
C LYS A 136 -0.01 -23.31 3.63
N ASP A 137 -0.89 -22.91 2.73
CA ASP A 137 -0.80 -21.68 1.98
C ASP A 137 -2.11 -20.91 2.11
N ILE A 138 -2.04 -19.57 2.14
CA ILE A 138 -3.22 -18.71 1.98
C ILE A 138 -3.97 -19.13 0.69
N PRO A 139 -5.26 -19.50 0.76
CA PRO A 139 -6.02 -19.84 -0.43
C PRO A 139 -6.09 -18.65 -1.40
N SER A 140 -5.99 -18.93 -2.70
CA SER A 140 -5.86 -17.91 -3.75
C SER A 140 -6.99 -16.89 -3.76
N ALA A 141 -8.21 -17.29 -3.40
CA ALA A 141 -9.38 -16.41 -3.28
C ALA A 141 -9.17 -15.25 -2.28
N TYR A 142 -8.25 -15.39 -1.33
CA TYR A 142 -7.94 -14.38 -0.32
C TYR A 142 -6.70 -13.53 -0.64
N ILE A 143 -6.04 -13.79 -1.77
CA ILE A 143 -4.86 -13.04 -2.21
C ILE A 143 -5.31 -11.98 -3.21
N LEU A 144 -5.08 -10.70 -2.87
CA LEU A 144 -5.47 -9.58 -3.72
C LEU A 144 -4.24 -8.94 -4.33
N LYS A 145 -4.22 -8.81 -5.67
CA LYS A 145 -3.07 -8.30 -6.44
C LYS A 145 -2.50 -7.00 -5.85
N ARG A 146 -3.35 -6.06 -5.46
CA ARG A 146 -2.96 -4.75 -4.90
C ARG A 146 -2.09 -4.83 -3.62
N TRP A 147 -2.13 -5.94 -2.89
CA TRP A 147 -1.37 -6.13 -1.66
C TRP A 147 -0.09 -6.93 -1.86
N THR A 148 0.10 -7.51 -3.04
CA THR A 148 1.27 -8.34 -3.37
C THR A 148 2.45 -7.49 -3.81
N LYS A 149 3.68 -8.01 -3.63
CA LYS A 149 4.92 -7.37 -4.13
C LYS A 149 4.88 -7.14 -5.65
N GLY A 150 4.11 -7.95 -6.38
CA GLY A 150 3.92 -7.85 -7.83
C GLY A 150 2.75 -6.95 -8.27
N ALA A 151 2.22 -6.09 -7.39
CA ALA A 151 1.07 -5.24 -7.73
C ALA A 151 1.29 -4.39 -9.01
N LYS A 152 2.53 -3.93 -9.22
CA LYS A 152 2.96 -3.13 -10.38
C LYS A 152 3.43 -3.95 -11.59
N GLN A 153 3.68 -5.25 -11.42
CA GLN A 153 4.04 -6.13 -12.54
C GLN A 153 2.83 -6.29 -13.48
N GLY A 154 2.98 -5.76 -14.70
CA GLY A 154 1.94 -5.70 -15.74
C GLY A 154 1.35 -4.30 -16.00
N ILE A 155 1.69 -3.26 -15.23
CA ILE A 155 1.29 -1.86 -15.53
C ILE A 155 2.33 -1.17 -16.43
N VAL A 156 3.52 -1.76 -16.59
CA VAL A 156 4.64 -1.18 -17.36
C VAL A 156 4.52 -1.46 -18.88
N ASN A 157 3.54 -2.27 -19.31
CA ASN A 157 3.39 -2.65 -20.71
C ASN A 157 2.03 -2.20 -21.26
N ASP A 158 1.79 -0.90 -21.30
CA ASP A 158 1.12 -0.20 -22.42
C ASP A 158 1.13 1.31 -22.10
N GLU A 159 1.68 2.09 -23.03
CA GLU A 159 1.46 3.55 -23.15
C GLU A 159 2.06 4.53 -22.11
N CYS A 160 3.16 4.23 -21.43
CA CYS A 160 3.87 5.25 -20.62
C CYS A 160 5.40 5.29 -20.83
N ASN A 161 5.84 5.07 -22.07
CA ASN A 161 7.20 5.45 -22.51
C ASN A 161 7.27 6.91 -22.99
N GLU A 162 6.18 7.66 -22.94
CA GLU A 162 6.20 9.12 -23.10
C GLU A 162 6.47 9.79 -21.75
N MET A 163 7.76 9.85 -21.42
CA MET A 163 8.42 11.02 -20.83
C MET A 163 7.65 11.77 -19.72
N SER A 164 7.78 11.29 -18.49
CA SER A 164 7.64 12.15 -17.30
C SER A 164 9.01 12.74 -16.94
N PRO A 165 9.19 14.07 -16.87
CA PRO A 165 10.46 14.68 -16.52
C PRO A 165 10.71 14.51 -15.01
N GLY A 166 11.58 13.57 -14.67
CA GLY A 166 12.18 13.46 -13.35
C GLY A 166 12.12 12.06 -12.76
N GLU A 167 12.95 11.13 -13.24
CA GLU A 167 13.30 9.96 -12.46
C GLU A 167 13.94 10.43 -11.13
N SER A 168 13.19 10.29 -10.03
CA SER A 168 13.70 10.59 -8.70
C SER A 168 15.06 9.91 -8.51
N LYS A 169 16.00 10.61 -7.89
CA LYS A 169 17.31 10.06 -7.48
C LYS A 169 17.14 8.73 -6.74
N PHE A 170 16.02 8.58 -6.02
CA PHE A 170 15.64 7.37 -5.33
C PHE A 170 15.37 6.17 -6.25
N ASN A 171 14.65 6.36 -7.36
CA ASN A 171 14.32 5.29 -8.30
C ASN A 171 15.58 4.73 -8.98
N ARG A 172 16.47 5.63 -9.45
CA ARG A 172 17.78 5.24 -10.02
C ARG A 172 18.64 4.49 -9.00
N PHE A 173 18.65 4.96 -7.76
CA PHE A 173 19.37 4.28 -6.68
C PHE A 173 18.79 2.89 -6.36
N SER A 174 17.46 2.76 -6.31
CA SER A 174 16.75 1.50 -6.04
C SER A 174 17.07 0.43 -7.09
N MET A 175 16.98 0.79 -8.38
CA MET A 175 17.33 -0.12 -9.49
C MET A 175 18.79 -0.61 -9.39
N LEU A 176 19.73 0.32 -9.20
CA LEU A 176 21.15 -0.02 -9.06
C LEU A 176 21.41 -0.91 -7.85
N MET A 177 20.69 -0.69 -6.74
CA MET A 177 20.82 -1.53 -5.54
C MET A 177 20.29 -2.95 -5.76
N GLN A 178 19.20 -3.11 -6.51
CA GLN A 178 18.64 -4.43 -6.83
C GLN A 178 19.61 -5.24 -7.71
N GLU A 179 20.12 -4.64 -8.78
CA GLU A 179 21.13 -5.27 -9.66
C GLU A 179 22.42 -5.58 -8.89
N SER A 180 22.87 -4.66 -8.04
CA SER A 180 24.06 -4.88 -7.20
C SER A 180 23.87 -6.03 -6.20
N PHE A 181 22.67 -6.21 -5.65
CA PHE A 181 22.37 -7.28 -4.71
C PHE A 181 22.45 -8.66 -5.35
N GLU A 182 21.97 -8.81 -6.59
CA GLU A 182 22.08 -10.06 -7.34
C GLU A 182 23.54 -10.45 -7.54
N VAL A 183 24.38 -9.51 -7.99
CA VAL A 183 25.84 -9.71 -8.11
C VAL A 183 26.46 -10.08 -6.75
N MET A 184 26.13 -9.38 -5.67
CA MET A 184 26.66 -9.70 -4.34
C MET A 184 26.23 -11.08 -3.83
N SER A 185 25.04 -11.55 -4.22
CA SER A 185 24.50 -12.84 -3.79
C SER A 185 25.15 -14.04 -4.49
N LEU A 186 25.54 -13.90 -5.75
CA LEU A 186 26.22 -14.95 -6.54
C LEU A 186 27.71 -15.09 -6.17
N GLU A 187 28.33 -13.98 -5.74
CA GLU A 187 29.78 -13.86 -5.65
C GLU A 187 30.32 -14.16 -4.23
N ALA A 188 29.46 -14.43 -3.25
CA ALA A 188 29.83 -14.76 -1.87
C ALA A 188 30.30 -16.22 -1.68
N GLU A 189 30.29 -17.02 -2.75
CA GLU A 189 30.56 -18.47 -2.70
C GLU A 189 32.00 -18.85 -3.10
N ASP A 190 32.72 -18.00 -3.87
CA ASP A 190 34.08 -18.27 -4.36
C ASP A 190 35.01 -17.04 -4.26
N VAL A 191 36.30 -17.27 -4.02
CA VAL A 191 37.29 -16.21 -3.85
C VAL A 191 37.67 -15.57 -5.19
N ASN A 192 37.61 -16.32 -6.29
CA ASN A 192 37.96 -15.82 -7.61
C ASN A 192 36.84 -14.95 -8.18
N THR A 193 35.58 -15.35 -8.00
CA THR A 193 34.40 -14.54 -8.33
C THR A 193 34.46 -13.20 -7.57
N MET A 194 34.59 -13.20 -6.25
CA MET A 194 34.74 -11.97 -5.45
C MET A 194 35.81 -11.01 -6.01
N LYS A 195 36.94 -11.53 -6.49
CA LYS A 195 38.01 -10.73 -7.09
C LYS A 195 37.60 -10.10 -8.43
N ILE A 196 36.83 -10.82 -9.25
CA ILE A 196 36.24 -10.33 -10.51
C ILE A 196 35.23 -9.22 -10.22
N ALA A 197 34.27 -9.46 -9.32
CA ALA A 197 33.29 -8.45 -8.92
C ALA A 197 33.97 -7.18 -8.39
N ARG A 198 34.95 -7.31 -7.48
CA ARG A 198 35.68 -6.17 -6.92
C ARG A 198 36.44 -5.37 -7.98
N LYS A 199 37.05 -6.05 -8.96
CA LYS A 199 37.74 -5.40 -10.08
C LYS A 199 36.76 -4.61 -10.95
N ASN A 200 35.62 -5.20 -11.31
CA ASN A 200 34.64 -4.56 -12.16
C ASN A 200 33.93 -3.40 -11.46
N LEU A 201 33.58 -3.55 -10.17
CA LEU A 201 33.05 -2.45 -9.35
C LEU A 201 34.04 -1.27 -9.26
N GLY A 202 35.34 -1.57 -9.13
CA GLY A 202 36.39 -0.54 -9.17
C GLY A 202 36.44 0.23 -10.47
N LYS A 203 36.32 -0.46 -11.62
CA LYS A 203 36.27 0.17 -12.95
C LYS A 203 35.03 1.05 -13.11
N MET A 204 33.86 0.52 -12.76
CA MET A 204 32.59 1.24 -12.85
C MET A 204 32.60 2.50 -11.98
N LYS A 205 33.17 2.42 -10.77
CA LYS A 205 33.36 3.59 -9.91
C LYS A 205 34.25 4.66 -10.57
N ALA A 206 35.34 4.25 -11.20
CA ALA A 206 36.24 5.18 -11.89
C ALA A 206 35.54 5.86 -13.08
N GLU A 207 34.78 5.09 -13.87
CA GLU A 207 34.01 5.59 -15.01
C GLU A 207 32.94 6.61 -14.59
N ILE A 208 32.16 6.31 -13.56
CA ILE A 208 31.17 7.24 -13.00
C ILE A 208 31.85 8.51 -12.46
N SER A 209 33.02 8.37 -11.83
CA SER A 209 33.77 9.52 -11.29
C SER A 209 34.29 10.42 -12.43
N SER A 210 34.80 9.81 -13.50
CA SER A 210 35.26 10.51 -14.70
C SER A 210 34.12 11.26 -15.40
N TYR A 211 32.96 10.62 -15.54
CA TYR A 211 31.77 11.25 -16.10
C TYR A 211 31.31 12.45 -15.25
N LYS A 212 31.27 12.31 -13.92
CA LYS A 212 30.93 13.41 -13.02
C LYS A 212 31.89 14.60 -13.14
N SER A 213 33.19 14.36 -13.23
CA SER A 213 34.16 15.44 -13.42
C SER A 213 33.97 16.13 -14.77
N PHE A 214 33.61 15.40 -15.83
CA PHE A 214 33.35 15.98 -17.15
C PHE A 214 32.10 16.88 -17.16
N VAL A 215 31.01 16.45 -16.52
CA VAL A 215 29.76 17.23 -16.44
C VAL A 215 29.94 18.52 -15.62
N VAL A 216 30.73 18.50 -14.55
CA VAL A 216 31.02 19.70 -13.73
C VAL A 216 31.87 20.73 -14.48
N VAL A 217 32.77 20.29 -15.36
CA VAL A 217 33.61 21.19 -16.18
C VAL A 217 32.78 21.90 -17.27
N ASN A 218 31.77 21.25 -17.83
CA ASN A 218 30.93 21.84 -18.88
C ASN A 218 29.85 22.79 -18.37
N ALA A 219 29.49 22.75 -17.08
CA ALA A 219 28.49 23.67 -16.50
C ALA A 219 29.01 25.10 -16.27
N ASN A 220 30.33 25.31 -16.32
CA ASN A 220 30.97 26.62 -16.11
C ASN A 220 31.33 27.35 -17.42
N ALA A 221 30.86 26.87 -18.57
CA ALA A 221 31.21 27.39 -19.90
C ALA A 221 29.99 27.88 -20.72
N SER A 222 28.85 28.08 -20.06
CA SER A 222 27.63 28.61 -20.67
C SER A 222 26.90 29.51 -19.66
N ASP A 223 27.57 30.59 -19.26
CA ASP A 223 26.88 31.85 -18.94
C ASP A 223 26.87 32.64 -20.25
N ASP A 224 25.78 32.53 -21.01
CA ASP A 224 25.34 33.57 -21.91
C ASP A 224 23.81 33.66 -21.72
N ASP A 225 23.37 34.84 -21.30
CA ASP A 225 21.99 35.26 -21.12
C ASP A 225 21.14 34.87 -22.34
N ASP A 226 20.02 34.17 -22.10
CA ASP A 226 18.89 34.17 -23.03
C ASP A 226 17.59 34.29 -22.22
N ASP A 227 17.20 35.53 -21.98
CA ASP A 227 15.86 35.93 -21.55
C ASP A 227 14.87 35.55 -22.66
N ASN A 228 14.43 34.28 -22.67
CA ASN A 228 13.33 33.84 -23.52
C ASN A 228 12.02 34.00 -22.73
N GLU A 229 11.43 35.19 -22.89
CA GLU A 229 10.11 35.57 -22.42
C GLU A 229 9.06 34.67 -23.09
N ALA A 230 8.79 33.51 -22.48
CA ALA A 230 7.68 32.67 -22.85
C ALA A 230 6.39 33.44 -22.54
N SER A 231 5.71 33.89 -23.61
CA SER A 231 4.37 34.45 -23.56
C SER A 231 3.45 33.51 -22.80
N SER A 232 3.24 33.84 -21.52
CA SER A 232 2.19 33.30 -20.68
C SER A 232 0.87 33.69 -21.32
N CYS A 233 0.23 32.73 -21.99
CA CYS A 233 -1.19 32.84 -22.26
C CYS A 233 -1.89 32.73 -20.89
N ASP A 234 -2.15 33.89 -20.30
CA ASP A 234 -2.77 34.08 -18.99
C ASP A 234 -4.25 33.64 -19.04
N ILE A 235 -4.48 32.33 -19.09
CA ILE A 235 -5.81 31.76 -18.95
C ILE A 235 -6.13 31.79 -17.46
N SER A 236 -6.83 32.84 -17.04
CA SER A 236 -7.37 32.98 -15.70
C SER A 236 -8.50 31.97 -15.49
N ILE A 237 -8.14 30.76 -15.04
CA ILE A 237 -9.09 29.73 -14.61
C ILE A 237 -9.70 30.20 -13.29
N LEU A 238 -10.89 30.79 -13.37
CA LEU A 238 -11.67 31.20 -12.21
C LEU A 238 -12.34 29.99 -11.54
N ASP A 239 -12.43 30.03 -10.21
CA ASP A 239 -13.20 29.05 -9.46
C ASP A 239 -14.67 29.03 -9.97
N PRO A 240 -15.28 27.84 -10.11
CA PRO A 240 -16.68 27.75 -10.51
C PRO A 240 -17.56 28.50 -9.52
N LEU A 241 -18.43 29.37 -10.04
CA LEU A 241 -19.36 30.17 -9.24
C LEU A 241 -20.14 29.25 -8.30
N TRP A 242 -20.03 29.51 -7.00
CA TRP A 242 -20.70 28.74 -5.97
C TRP A 242 -22.22 28.85 -6.16
N SER A 243 -22.82 27.84 -6.80
CA SER A 243 -24.28 27.75 -6.87
C SER A 243 -24.81 27.18 -5.56
N ARG A 244 -25.84 27.82 -5.01
CA ARG A 244 -26.55 27.30 -3.84
C ARG A 244 -27.25 26.00 -4.19
N GLY A 245 -27.08 24.99 -3.35
CA GLY A 245 -27.96 23.82 -3.37
C GLY A 245 -29.42 24.27 -3.21
N LYS A 246 -30.32 23.73 -4.05
CA LYS A 246 -31.76 23.97 -3.91
C LYS A 246 -32.20 23.60 -2.49
N GLY A 247 -32.69 24.58 -1.71
CA GLY A 247 -33.27 24.35 -0.36
C GLY A 247 -32.66 25.16 0.79
N THR A 248 -31.53 25.87 0.60
CA THR A 248 -30.95 26.68 1.67
C THR A 248 -31.74 27.98 1.85
N THR A 249 -32.65 28.00 2.82
CA THR A 249 -33.44 29.20 3.18
C THR A 249 -32.72 29.94 4.32
N TYR A 250 -32.64 31.28 4.29
CA TYR A 250 -32.06 32.15 5.33
C TYR A 250 -32.84 32.18 6.66
N GLY A 251 -33.61 31.14 6.95
CA GLY A 251 -34.38 31.03 8.17
C GLY A 251 -33.79 29.99 9.09
N ARG A 252 -33.51 30.36 10.34
CA ARG A 252 -33.37 29.41 11.45
C ARG A 252 -34.53 28.40 11.36
N LEU A 253 -34.21 27.12 11.25
CA LEU A 253 -35.20 26.05 11.31
C LEU A 253 -35.95 26.16 12.65
N LYS A 254 -37.24 26.49 12.57
CA LYS A 254 -38.10 26.57 13.76
C LYS A 254 -38.25 25.19 14.39
N SER A 255 -38.03 25.12 15.70
CA SER A 255 -38.22 23.90 16.46
C SER A 255 -39.70 23.48 16.49
N SER A 256 -39.94 22.20 16.75
CA SER A 256 -41.30 21.63 16.83
C SER A 256 -42.18 22.34 17.89
N SER A 257 -41.56 22.89 18.94
CA SER A 257 -42.21 23.67 19.99
C SER A 257 -42.71 25.06 19.54
N GLU A 258 -42.09 25.68 18.54
CA GLU A 258 -42.55 26.96 17.97
C GLU A 258 -43.75 26.79 17.00
N LYS A 259 -43.92 25.60 16.41
CA LYS A 259 -45.05 25.30 15.50
C LYS A 259 -46.37 25.07 16.22
N LYS A 260 -46.36 24.62 17.49
CA LYS A 260 -47.57 24.29 18.26
C LYS A 260 -48.36 25.49 18.80
N LYS A 261 -47.80 26.71 18.82
CA LYS A 261 -48.45 27.89 19.45
C LYS A 261 -49.52 28.60 18.60
N ARG A 262 -49.88 28.10 17.40
CA ARG A 262 -50.85 28.78 16.51
C ARG A 262 -52.24 28.16 16.41
N ILE A 263 -52.57 27.17 17.23
CA ILE A 263 -53.93 26.63 17.28
C ILE A 263 -54.48 26.83 18.69
N HIS A 264 -55.07 27.99 18.96
CA HIS A 264 -56.24 28.20 19.82
C HIS A 264 -56.58 29.71 19.83
N LYS A 265 -57.53 30.07 18.97
CA LYS A 265 -58.41 31.24 19.13
C LYS A 265 -59.74 30.87 18.49
N ASN A 266 -60.63 30.33 19.32
CA ASN A 266 -62.06 30.61 19.40
C ASN A 266 -62.52 30.09 20.75
#